data_AF-A0A3D5BRW3-F1
#
_entry.id   AF-A0A3D5BRW3-F1
#
_cell.length_a   1.000
_cell.length_b   1.000
_cell.length_c   1.000
_cell.angle_alpha   90.00
_cell.angle_beta   90.00
_cell.angle_gamma   90.00
#
_symmetry.space_group_name_H-M   'P 1'
#
loop_
_entity.id
_entity.type
_entity.pdbx_description
1 polymer ?
#
loop_
_entity_poly.entity_id
_entity_poly.type
_entity_poly.pdbx_seq_one_letter_code
_entity_poly.pdbx_strand_id
1 'polypeptide(L)'
;MPPLTTLSDQEKKLLVDEQETRLARRLALRVIEKPEPPFWVGFLPMGIVFFAQKLKRYSTDLEDFARNFLASRKLVLEAVMTSRKSANIVDLGKVLERAGDMPPPSRPLFVDWAVHLAGHYEALLSAYGPTHSALVRAAYADKAGYLRFCGTLNELESSYNMSLVPAVDGDAQDILHAVRKMNHELSALHRLDAEDIFP
;
A
#
# COMPACT_ATOMS: atom_id res chain seq x y z
N MET A 1 19.70 12.49 -32.87
CA MET A 1 18.76 11.75 -32.00
C MET A 1 18.23 12.74 -30.98
N PRO A 2 16.90 12.91 -30.84
CA PRO A 2 16.39 13.69 -29.71
C PRO A 2 16.74 12.93 -28.41
N PRO A 3 17.04 13.62 -27.30
CA PRO A 3 17.21 12.94 -26.02
C PRO A 3 15.88 12.29 -25.65
N LEU A 4 15.90 10.99 -25.35
CA LEU A 4 14.74 10.34 -24.75
C LEU A 4 14.41 11.11 -23.47
N THR A 5 13.19 11.63 -23.39
CA THR A 5 12.73 12.51 -22.32
C THR A 5 12.85 11.82 -20.96
N THR A 6 13.86 12.18 -20.17
CA THR A 6 13.97 11.84 -18.75
C THR A 6 12.80 12.49 -18.02
N LEU A 7 11.86 11.68 -17.51
CA LEU A 7 10.81 12.15 -16.60
C LEU A 7 11.44 12.87 -15.41
N SER A 8 10.85 14.00 -15.03
CA SER A 8 11.17 14.70 -13.79
C SER A 8 10.81 13.85 -12.57
N ASP A 9 11.43 14.13 -11.43
CA ASP A 9 11.10 13.46 -10.15
C ASP A 9 9.62 13.62 -9.80
N GLN A 10 8.98 14.73 -10.19
CA GLN A 10 7.56 14.96 -9.96
C GLN A 10 6.67 14.06 -10.83
N GLU A 11 7.02 13.86 -12.10
CA GLU A 11 6.30 12.94 -12.99
C GLU A 11 6.46 11.48 -12.53
N LYS A 12 7.66 11.09 -12.12
CA LYS A 12 7.88 9.76 -11.53
C LYS A 12 7.10 9.58 -10.23
N LYS A 13 7.05 10.61 -9.37
CA LYS A 13 6.20 10.60 -8.16
C LYS A 13 4.74 10.33 -8.51
N LEU A 14 4.20 10.93 -9.56
CA LEU A 14 2.81 10.68 -10.00
C LEU A 14 2.61 9.23 -10.43
N LEU A 15 3.56 8.66 -11.18
CA LEU A 15 3.51 7.24 -11.54
C LEU A 15 3.54 6.32 -10.32
N VAL A 16 4.36 6.62 -9.32
CA VAL A 16 4.42 5.85 -8.06
C VAL A 16 3.12 6.00 -7.27
N ASP A 17 2.60 7.22 -7.12
CA ASP A 17 1.36 7.48 -6.37
C ASP A 17 0.13 6.81 -7.02
N GLU A 18 0.05 6.81 -8.35
CA GLU A 18 -1.00 6.11 -9.09
C GLU A 18 -0.95 4.60 -8.84
N GLN A 19 0.25 4.03 -8.77
CA GLN A 19 0.48 2.60 -8.60
C GLN A 19 0.18 2.16 -7.18
N GLU A 20 0.61 2.92 -6.18
CA GLU A 20 0.22 2.72 -4.78
C GLU A 20 -1.29 2.82 -4.63
N THR A 21 -1.93 3.81 -5.27
CA THR A 21 -3.39 3.97 -5.24
C THR A 21 -4.10 2.77 -5.85
N ARG A 22 -3.58 2.24 -6.96
CA ARG A 22 -4.12 1.04 -7.61
C ARG A 22 -3.93 -0.20 -6.75
N LEU A 23 -2.79 -0.34 -6.08
CA LEU A 23 -2.52 -1.42 -5.13
C LEU A 23 -3.51 -1.38 -3.96
N ALA A 24 -3.66 -0.21 -3.32
CA ALA A 24 -4.56 -0.01 -2.19
C ALA A 24 -6.01 -0.38 -2.53
N ARG A 25 -6.51 0.07 -3.69
CA ARG A 25 -7.86 -0.25 -4.17
C ARG A 25 -8.04 -1.74 -4.44
N ARG A 26 -7.07 -2.39 -5.09
CA ARG A 26 -7.12 -3.83 -5.34
C ARG A 26 -7.07 -4.63 -4.03
N LEU A 27 -6.26 -4.20 -3.07
CA LEU A 27 -6.18 -4.83 -1.75
C LEU A 27 -7.49 -4.69 -0.99
N ALA A 28 -8.09 -3.49 -0.95
CA ALA A 28 -9.37 -3.23 -0.31
C ALA A 28 -10.46 -4.20 -0.81
N LEU A 29 -10.54 -4.38 -2.14
CA LEU A 29 -11.53 -5.27 -2.77
C LEU A 29 -11.35 -6.76 -2.41
N ARG A 30 -10.15 -7.18 -2.03
CA ARG A 30 -9.85 -8.57 -1.65
C ARG A 30 -9.98 -8.82 -0.15
N VAL A 31 -9.68 -7.81 0.66
CA VAL A 31 -9.78 -7.89 2.12
C VAL A 31 -11.22 -7.72 2.58
N ILE A 32 -11.93 -6.72 2.06
CA ILE A 32 -13.30 -6.38 2.47
C ILE A 32 -14.29 -7.22 1.68
N GLU A 33 -15.10 -7.98 2.41
CA GLU A 33 -16.08 -8.89 1.84
C GLU A 33 -17.26 -8.13 1.25
N LYS A 34 -17.54 -8.42 -0.02
CA LYS A 34 -18.70 -7.85 -0.69
C LYS A 34 -19.97 -8.41 -0.06
N PRO A 35 -20.94 -7.57 0.33
CA PRO A 35 -22.21 -8.06 0.85
C PRO A 35 -22.96 -8.81 -0.26
N GLU A 36 -23.26 -10.09 -0.01
CA GLU A 36 -24.10 -10.88 -0.91
C GLU A 36 -25.56 -10.43 -0.81
N PRO A 37 -26.27 -10.25 -1.93
CA PRO A 37 -27.69 -9.95 -1.89
C PRO A 37 -28.46 -11.18 -1.37
N PRO A 38 -29.26 -11.05 -0.29
CA PRO A 38 -30.21 -12.09 0.05
C PRO A 38 -31.15 -12.34 -1.13
N PHE A 39 -31.43 -13.61 -1.42
CA PHE A 39 -32.32 -14.04 -2.52
C PHE A 39 -33.69 -13.31 -2.52
N TRP A 40 -34.16 -12.89 -1.34
CA TRP A 40 -35.45 -12.22 -1.16
C TRP A 40 -35.45 -10.70 -1.40
N VAL A 41 -34.31 -10.05 -1.63
CA VAL A 41 -34.21 -8.58 -1.77
C VAL A 41 -35.00 -8.05 -2.98
N GLY A 42 -35.21 -8.86 -4.01
CA GLY A 42 -36.04 -8.49 -5.16
C GLY A 42 -37.55 -8.40 -4.87
N PHE A 43 -38.02 -8.95 -3.74
CA PHE A 43 -39.45 -9.13 -3.47
C PHE A 43 -40.02 -8.15 -2.41
N LEU A 44 -39.17 -7.38 -1.73
CA LEU A 44 -39.62 -6.46 -0.67
C LEU A 44 -39.00 -5.05 -0.83
N PRO A 45 -39.81 -3.98 -0.94
CA PRO A 45 -39.30 -2.61 -1.09
C PRO A 45 -38.34 -2.17 0.02
N MET A 46 -38.57 -2.62 1.26
CA MET A 46 -37.68 -2.34 2.40
C MET A 46 -36.33 -3.09 2.32
N GLY A 47 -36.29 -4.27 1.68
CA GLY A 47 -35.07 -5.05 1.50
C GLY A 47 -34.05 -4.36 0.60
N ILE A 48 -34.53 -3.63 -0.42
CA ILE A 48 -33.69 -2.85 -1.34
C ILE A 48 -33.03 -1.68 -0.61
N VAL A 49 -33.78 -0.94 0.22
CA VAL A 49 -33.23 0.18 1.01
C VAL A 49 -32.16 -0.32 1.98
N PHE A 50 -32.42 -1.43 2.68
CA PHE A 50 -31.45 -2.05 3.58
C PHE A 50 -30.20 -2.55 2.84
N PHE A 51 -30.36 -3.19 1.69
CA PHE A 51 -29.23 -3.64 0.87
C PHE A 51 -28.44 -2.46 0.30
N ALA A 52 -29.10 -1.38 -0.12
CA ALA A 52 -28.45 -0.15 -0.54
C ALA A 52 -27.63 0.49 0.59
N GLN A 53 -28.10 0.44 1.84
CA GLN A 53 -27.32 0.86 3.01
C GLN A 53 -26.09 -0.03 3.23
N LYS A 54 -26.22 -1.36 3.12
CA LYS A 54 -25.08 -2.28 3.19
C LYS A 54 -24.06 -2.03 2.08
N LEU A 55 -24.51 -1.78 0.85
CA LEU A 55 -23.64 -1.42 -0.27
C LEU A 55 -22.94 -0.08 -0.04
N LYS A 56 -23.66 0.93 0.48
CA LYS A 56 -23.07 2.21 0.83
C LYS A 56 -21.99 2.04 1.89
N ARG A 57 -22.26 1.27 2.94
CA ARG A 57 -21.29 0.96 4.00
C ARG A 57 -20.07 0.25 3.44
N TYR A 58 -20.27 -0.79 2.62
CA TYR A 58 -19.19 -1.50 1.92
C TYR A 58 -18.32 -0.54 1.09
N SER A 59 -18.93 0.38 0.33
CA SER A 59 -18.19 1.39 -0.44
C SER A 59 -17.36 2.32 0.46
N THR A 60 -17.93 2.77 1.58
CA THR A 60 -17.22 3.59 2.56
C THR A 60 -16.06 2.82 3.20
N ASP A 61 -16.28 1.57 3.59
CA ASP A 61 -15.25 0.72 4.20
C ASP A 61 -14.07 0.51 3.21
N LEU A 62 -14.35 0.31 1.92
CA LEU A 62 -13.33 0.21 0.87
C LEU A 62 -12.50 1.49 0.73
N GLU A 63 -13.15 2.65 0.69
CA GLU A 63 -12.48 3.95 0.59
C GLU A 63 -11.62 4.25 1.82
N ASP A 64 -12.15 3.95 3.01
CA ASP A 64 -11.47 4.15 4.28
C ASP A 64 -10.24 3.25 4.40
N PHE A 65 -10.36 1.96 4.05
CA PHE A 65 -9.24 1.05 4.00
C PHE A 65 -8.15 1.55 3.04
N ALA A 66 -8.52 1.85 1.79
CA ALA A 66 -7.56 2.28 0.79
C ALA A 66 -6.85 3.57 1.21
N ARG A 67 -7.58 4.53 1.79
CA ARG A 67 -7.01 5.78 2.31
C ARG A 67 -6.03 5.54 3.45
N ASN A 68 -6.38 4.70 4.43
CA ASN A 68 -5.53 4.41 5.58
C ASN A 68 -4.27 3.64 5.17
N PHE A 69 -4.41 2.65 4.28
CA PHE A 69 -3.29 1.90 3.72
C PHE A 69 -2.30 2.81 2.95
N LEU A 70 -2.83 3.81 2.22
CA LEU A 70 -2.03 4.78 1.48
C LEU A 70 -1.37 5.84 2.36
N ALA A 71 -1.97 6.19 3.50
CA ALA A 71 -1.53 7.33 4.29
C ALA A 71 -0.05 7.22 4.68
N SER A 72 0.35 6.07 5.25
CA SER A 72 1.75 5.83 5.65
C SER A 72 2.71 5.83 4.45
N ARG A 73 2.32 5.20 3.34
CA ARG A 73 3.11 5.15 2.09
C ARG A 73 3.33 6.53 1.49
N LYS A 74 2.29 7.37 1.46
CA LYS A 74 2.38 8.76 0.99
C LYS A 74 3.31 9.59 1.87
N LEU A 75 3.28 9.41 3.19
CA LEU A 75 4.22 10.08 4.10
C LEU A 75 5.67 9.72 3.77
N VAL A 76 5.96 8.43 3.54
CA VAL A 76 7.30 7.96 3.16
C VAL A 76 7.72 8.52 1.80
N LEU A 77 6.84 8.49 0.79
CA LEU A 77 7.13 9.04 -0.53
C LEU A 77 7.38 10.55 -0.49
N GLU A 78 6.60 11.30 0.30
CA GLU A 78 6.81 12.74 0.52
C GLU A 78 8.16 13.04 1.20
N ALA A 79 8.56 12.21 2.17
CA ALA A 79 9.85 12.34 2.83
C ALA A 79 11.01 12.10 1.86
N VAL A 80 10.92 11.09 1.00
CA VAL A 80 11.90 10.83 -0.07
C VAL A 80 11.96 11.99 -1.08
N MET A 81 10.82 12.55 -1.46
CA MET A 81 10.81 13.71 -2.37
C MET A 81 11.45 14.95 -1.72
N THR A 82 11.28 15.12 -0.42
CA THR A 82 11.86 16.25 0.34
C THR A 82 13.37 16.07 0.53
N SER A 83 13.82 14.86 0.80
CA SER A 83 15.24 14.51 0.94
C SER A 83 16.01 14.78 -0.36
N ARG A 84 15.43 14.38 -1.50
CA ARG A 84 16.00 14.64 -2.84
C ARG A 84 16.10 16.12 -3.19
N LYS A 85 15.10 16.93 -2.82
CA LYS A 85 15.15 18.39 -3.05
C LYS A 85 16.20 19.10 -2.19
N SER A 86 16.46 18.59 -1.00
CA SER A 86 17.37 19.20 -0.02
C SER A 86 18.76 18.55 0.02
N ALA A 87 19.02 17.55 -0.82
CA ALA A 87 20.24 16.73 -0.84
C ALA A 87 20.61 16.13 0.54
N ASN A 88 19.61 15.82 1.35
CA ASN A 88 19.76 15.25 2.69
C ASN A 88 19.30 13.79 2.74
N ILE A 89 19.61 13.11 3.84
CA ILE A 89 19.08 11.77 4.15
C ILE A 89 17.58 11.86 4.46
N VAL A 90 16.81 10.81 4.14
CA VAL A 90 15.39 10.71 4.47
C VAL A 90 15.18 10.80 5.99
N ASP A 91 14.44 11.82 6.42
CA ASP A 91 14.12 12.05 7.83
C ASP A 91 12.91 11.21 8.25
N LEU A 92 13.16 9.96 8.64
CA LEU A 92 12.13 9.04 9.12
C LEU A 92 11.60 9.39 10.52
N GLY A 93 12.30 10.24 11.28
CA GLY A 93 11.80 10.77 12.55
C GLY A 93 10.54 11.61 12.31
N LYS A 94 10.58 12.52 11.33
CA LYS A 94 9.40 13.30 10.91
C LYS A 94 8.29 12.44 10.32
N VAL A 95 8.64 11.35 9.61
CA VAL A 95 7.63 10.41 9.11
C VAL A 95 6.90 9.74 10.28
N LEU A 96 7.65 9.27 11.29
CA LEU A 96 7.10 8.66 12.49
C LEU A 96 6.22 9.65 13.28
N GLU A 97 6.66 10.90 13.47
CA GLU A 97 5.87 11.94 14.12
C GLU A 97 4.55 12.22 13.39
N ARG A 98 4.58 12.28 12.05
CA ARG A 98 3.38 12.48 11.22
C ARG A 98 2.46 11.27 11.13
N ALA A 99 3.01 10.06 11.30
CA ALA A 99 2.23 8.82 11.28
C ALA A 99 1.27 8.72 12.48
N GLY A 100 1.49 9.51 13.52
CA GLY A 100 0.63 9.62 14.69
C GLY A 100 1.13 8.79 15.87
N ASP A 101 0.31 8.72 16.92
CA ASP A 101 0.67 7.98 18.11
C ASP A 101 0.53 6.47 17.86
N MET A 102 1.57 5.74 18.19
CA MET A 102 1.63 4.28 18.06
C MET A 102 2.31 3.69 19.28
N PRO A 103 1.96 2.44 19.65
CA PRO A 103 2.56 1.76 20.79
C PRO A 103 4.09 1.81 20.72
N PRO A 104 4.79 2.10 21.84
CA PRO A 104 6.25 2.11 21.88
C PRO A 104 6.94 0.90 21.22
N PRO A 105 6.47 -0.36 21.37
CA PRO A 105 7.10 -1.50 20.70
C PRO A 105 6.90 -1.52 19.16
N SER A 106 5.89 -0.82 18.64
CA SER A 106 5.58 -0.76 17.20
C SER A 106 6.41 0.26 16.45
N ARG A 107 6.93 1.29 17.15
CA ARG A 107 7.74 2.37 16.58
C ARG A 107 8.96 1.88 15.80
N PRO A 108 9.85 1.03 16.35
CA PRO A 108 11.00 0.52 15.59
C PRO A 108 10.57 -0.30 14.38
N LEU A 109 9.50 -1.11 14.49
CA LEU A 109 9.00 -1.92 13.38
C LEU A 109 8.43 -1.06 12.24
N PHE A 110 7.74 0.03 12.57
CA PHE A 110 7.30 1.02 11.59
C PHE A 110 8.49 1.65 10.87
N VAL A 111 9.54 2.03 11.60
CA VAL A 111 10.74 2.64 11.02
C VAL A 111 11.43 1.64 10.08
N ASP A 112 11.60 0.38 10.47
CA ASP A 112 12.24 -0.65 9.63
C ASP A 112 11.48 -0.88 8.31
N TRP A 113 10.15 -0.93 8.40
CA TRP A 113 9.27 -0.98 7.22
C TRP A 113 9.41 0.28 6.35
N ALA A 114 9.38 1.47 6.96
CA ALA A 114 9.49 2.75 6.28
C ALA A 114 10.86 2.94 5.60
N VAL A 115 11.96 2.45 6.20
CA VAL A 115 13.30 2.43 5.58
C VAL A 115 13.28 1.63 4.29
N HIS A 116 12.72 0.41 4.32
CA HIS A 116 12.67 -0.46 3.14
C HIS A 116 11.80 0.13 2.04
N LEU A 117 10.67 0.73 2.41
CA LEU A 117 9.80 1.41 1.46
C LEU A 117 10.45 2.68 0.87
N ALA A 118 11.15 3.46 1.70
CA ALA A 118 11.88 4.64 1.24
C ALA A 118 12.97 4.26 0.23
N GLY A 119 13.73 3.20 0.50
CA GLY A 119 14.75 2.68 -0.42
C GLY A 119 14.16 2.26 -1.78
N HIS A 120 12.96 1.67 -1.77
CA HIS A 120 12.23 1.37 -3.01
C HIS A 120 11.87 2.64 -3.80
N TYR A 121 11.29 3.64 -3.13
CA TYR A 121 10.95 4.90 -3.80
C TYR A 121 12.17 5.65 -4.32
N GLU A 122 13.28 5.66 -3.58
CA GLU A 122 14.55 6.22 -4.05
C GLU A 122 15.07 5.50 -5.30
N ALA A 123 14.97 4.17 -5.33
CA ALA A 123 15.35 3.37 -6.48
C ALA A 123 14.48 3.69 -7.70
N LEU A 124 13.15 3.77 -7.54
CA LEU A 124 12.23 4.12 -8.63
C LEU A 124 12.44 5.55 -9.16
N LEU A 125 12.64 6.52 -8.26
CA LEU A 125 12.86 7.91 -8.66
C LEU A 125 14.23 8.10 -9.36
N SER A 126 15.22 7.27 -9.01
CA SER A 126 16.54 7.29 -9.65
C SER A 126 16.58 6.49 -10.96
N ALA A 127 15.66 5.53 -11.14
CA ALA A 127 15.55 4.71 -12.32
C ALA A 127 15.11 5.50 -13.56
N TYR A 128 15.46 5.00 -14.75
CA TYR A 128 15.05 5.57 -16.03
C TYR A 128 13.88 4.79 -16.63
N GLY A 129 12.81 5.48 -17.02
CA GLY A 129 11.68 4.86 -17.69
C GLY A 129 10.45 5.78 -17.81
N PRO A 130 9.64 5.63 -18.87
CA PRO A 130 8.44 6.44 -19.08
C PRO A 130 7.20 5.91 -18.34
N THR A 131 7.25 4.69 -17.80
CA THR A 131 6.14 4.04 -17.10
C THR A 131 6.62 3.42 -15.80
N HIS A 132 5.72 3.19 -14.84
CA HIS A 132 6.06 2.53 -13.59
C HIS A 132 6.75 1.17 -13.81
N SER A 133 6.22 0.33 -14.71
CA SER A 133 6.84 -0.97 -15.02
C SER A 133 8.26 -0.81 -15.55
N ALA A 134 8.55 0.22 -16.34
CA ALA A 134 9.91 0.52 -16.79
C ALA A 134 10.82 0.97 -15.63
N LEU A 135 10.30 1.80 -14.71
CA LEU A 135 11.04 2.20 -13.50
C LEU A 135 11.39 0.98 -12.63
N VAL A 136 10.44 0.07 -12.39
CA VAL A 136 10.66 -1.15 -11.61
C VAL A 136 11.68 -2.06 -12.27
N ARG A 137 11.57 -2.30 -13.59
CA ARG A 137 12.56 -3.10 -14.34
C ARG A 137 13.96 -2.52 -14.23
N ALA A 138 14.10 -1.21 -14.38
CA ALA A 138 15.38 -0.53 -14.28
C ALA A 138 15.95 -0.54 -12.85
N ALA A 139 15.10 -0.51 -11.82
CA ALA A 139 15.51 -0.55 -10.42
C ALA A 139 15.94 -1.95 -9.93
N TYR A 140 15.26 -3.02 -10.38
CA TYR A 140 15.43 -4.38 -9.84
C TYR A 140 16.06 -5.38 -10.81
N ALA A 141 16.30 -4.98 -12.06
CA ALA A 141 16.84 -5.77 -13.17
C ALA A 141 15.99 -6.98 -13.61
N ASP A 142 15.55 -7.81 -12.67
CA ASP A 142 14.77 -9.02 -12.92
C ASP A 142 13.59 -9.21 -11.95
N LYS A 143 12.71 -10.15 -12.32
CA LYS A 143 11.52 -10.51 -11.55
C LYS A 143 11.85 -11.03 -10.15
N ALA A 144 12.93 -11.78 -10.02
CA ALA A 144 13.31 -12.38 -8.74
C ALA A 144 13.79 -11.31 -7.76
N GLY A 145 14.51 -10.28 -8.23
CA GLY A 145 14.93 -9.12 -7.45
C GLY A 145 13.74 -8.33 -6.94
N TYR A 146 12.76 -8.06 -7.81
CA TYR A 146 11.54 -7.38 -7.41
C TYR A 146 10.72 -8.20 -6.39
N LEU A 147 10.54 -9.50 -6.63
CA LEU A 147 9.81 -10.38 -5.70
C LEU A 147 10.50 -10.52 -4.33
N ARG A 148 11.83 -10.54 -4.29
CA ARG A 148 12.58 -10.51 -3.00
C ARG A 148 12.26 -9.24 -2.22
N PHE A 149 12.30 -8.09 -2.89
CA PHE A 149 11.90 -6.83 -2.27
C PHE A 149 10.46 -6.88 -1.74
N CYS A 150 9.50 -7.29 -2.56
CA CYS A 150 8.09 -7.40 -2.15
C CYS A 150 7.89 -8.34 -0.97
N GLY A 151 8.63 -9.45 -0.92
CA GLY A 151 8.61 -10.40 0.19
C GLY A 151 9.10 -9.76 1.48
N THR A 152 10.29 -9.14 1.47
CA THR A 152 10.84 -8.45 2.65
C THR A 152 9.94 -7.31 3.11
N LEU A 153 9.40 -6.50 2.19
CA LEU A 153 8.48 -5.41 2.55
C LEU A 153 7.22 -5.96 3.24
N ASN A 154 6.64 -7.04 2.72
CA ASN A 154 5.45 -7.67 3.29
C ASN A 154 5.72 -8.31 4.66
N GLU A 155 6.91 -8.89 4.89
CA GLU A 155 7.31 -9.42 6.19
C GLU A 155 7.45 -8.32 7.25
N LEU A 156 8.07 -7.20 6.89
CA LEU A 156 8.21 -6.03 7.76
C LEU A 156 6.84 -5.40 8.06
N GLU A 157 6.01 -5.23 7.05
CA GLU A 157 4.65 -4.70 7.20
C GLU A 157 3.79 -5.63 8.08
N SER A 158 3.89 -6.94 7.87
CA SER A 158 3.23 -7.94 8.70
C SER A 158 3.67 -7.86 10.16
N SER A 159 4.97 -7.74 10.41
CA SER A 159 5.53 -7.64 11.77
C SER A 159 5.05 -6.37 12.47
N TYR A 160 5.08 -5.24 11.76
CA TYR A 160 4.52 -3.98 12.23
C TYR A 160 3.02 -4.11 12.55
N ASN A 161 2.20 -4.59 11.62
CA ASN A 161 0.76 -4.72 11.82
C ASN A 161 0.41 -5.66 12.98
N MET A 162 1.13 -6.77 13.14
CA MET A 162 0.95 -7.71 14.24
C MET A 162 1.28 -7.08 15.60
N SER A 163 2.23 -6.14 15.66
CA SER A 163 2.55 -5.42 16.89
C SER A 163 1.45 -4.45 17.34
N LEU A 164 0.57 -4.03 16.41
CA LEU A 164 -0.55 -3.12 16.71
C LEU A 164 -1.76 -3.86 17.29
N VAL A 165 -1.91 -5.15 16.97
CA VAL A 165 -3.09 -5.97 17.36
C VAL A 165 -3.46 -5.83 18.84
N PRO A 166 -2.53 -5.88 19.82
CA PRO A 166 -2.87 -5.76 21.23
C PRO A 166 -3.43 -4.39 21.64
N ALA A 167 -3.23 -3.36 20.83
CA ALA A 167 -3.67 -1.99 21.08
C ALA A 167 -4.96 -1.63 20.31
N VAL A 168 -5.49 -2.54 19.50
CA VAL A 168 -6.73 -2.33 18.73
C VAL A 168 -7.92 -2.83 19.53
N ASP A 169 -8.92 -1.97 19.69
CA ASP A 169 -10.19 -2.35 20.31
C ASP A 169 -10.97 -3.32 19.42
N GLY A 170 -11.36 -4.47 19.97
CA GLY A 170 -12.15 -5.48 19.27
C GLY A 170 -11.80 -6.90 19.68
N ASP A 171 -12.40 -7.87 18.99
CA ASP A 171 -12.00 -9.27 19.17
C ASP A 171 -10.63 -9.53 18.55
N ALA A 172 -9.70 -10.02 19.38
CA ALA A 172 -8.32 -10.25 18.96
C ALA A 172 -8.23 -11.31 17.86
N GLN A 173 -9.13 -12.32 17.82
CA GLN A 173 -9.10 -13.33 16.77
C GLN A 173 -9.55 -12.76 15.42
N ASP A 174 -10.62 -11.98 15.40
CA ASP A 174 -11.10 -11.28 14.20
C ASP A 174 -10.04 -10.31 13.65
N ILE A 175 -9.39 -9.52 14.51
CA ILE A 175 -8.32 -8.59 14.12
C ILE A 175 -7.14 -9.36 13.53
N LEU A 176 -6.70 -10.45 14.20
CA LEU A 176 -5.63 -11.31 13.70
C LEU A 176 -5.96 -11.94 12.35
N HIS A 177 -7.21 -12.37 12.17
CA HIS A 177 -7.68 -12.92 10.91
C HIS A 177 -7.61 -11.86 9.79
N ALA A 178 -8.08 -10.64 10.06
CA ALA A 178 -8.03 -9.53 9.11
C ALA A 178 -6.60 -9.17 8.70
N VAL A 179 -5.67 -9.06 9.65
CA VAL A 179 -4.25 -8.78 9.38
C VAL A 179 -3.63 -9.87 8.52
N ARG A 180 -3.89 -11.15 8.82
CA ARG A 180 -3.37 -12.28 8.03
C ARG A 180 -3.95 -12.29 6.61
N LYS A 181 -5.26 -12.07 6.47
CA LYS A 181 -5.94 -11.97 5.17
C LYS A 181 -5.32 -10.85 4.33
N MET A 182 -5.11 -9.68 4.93
CA MET A 182 -4.46 -8.56 4.27
C MET A 182 -3.05 -8.91 3.76
N ASN A 183 -2.20 -9.49 4.60
CA ASN A 183 -0.83 -9.85 4.22
C ASN A 183 -0.79 -10.94 3.13
N HIS A 184 -1.73 -11.89 3.18
CA HIS A 184 -1.87 -12.91 2.14
C HIS A 184 -2.25 -12.29 0.79
N GLU A 185 -3.27 -11.43 0.78
CA GLU A 185 -3.76 -10.79 -0.44
C GLU A 185 -2.76 -9.80 -1.03
N LEU A 186 -2.04 -9.06 -0.17
CA LEU A 186 -0.97 -8.16 -0.60
C LEU A 186 0.18 -8.93 -1.29
N SER A 187 0.59 -10.07 -0.71
CA SER A 187 1.58 -10.96 -1.32
C SER A 187 1.12 -11.49 -2.68
N ALA A 188 -0.15 -11.86 -2.81
CA ALA A 188 -0.73 -12.32 -4.07
C ALA A 188 -0.75 -11.20 -5.13
N LEU A 189 -1.10 -9.97 -4.73
CA LEU A 189 -1.07 -8.80 -5.62
C LEU A 189 0.34 -8.47 -6.10
N HIS A 190 1.35 -8.49 -5.22
CA HIS A 190 2.75 -8.29 -5.61
C HIS A 190 3.23 -9.33 -6.63
N ARG A 191 2.78 -10.59 -6.51
CA ARG A 191 3.11 -11.64 -7.50
C ARG A 191 2.48 -11.33 -8.86
N LEU A 192 1.21 -10.94 -8.88
CA LEU A 192 0.53 -10.56 -10.12
C LEU A 192 1.20 -9.34 -10.78
N ASP A 193 1.55 -8.32 -9.98
CA ASP A 193 2.29 -7.17 -10.49
C ASP A 193 3.66 -7.57 -11.03
N ALA A 194 4.36 -8.52 -10.41
CA ALA A 194 5.63 -9.02 -10.91
C ALA A 194 5.49 -9.78 -12.24
N GLU A 195 4.40 -10.53 -12.46
CA GLU A 195 4.09 -11.14 -13.77
C GLU A 195 3.84 -10.07 -14.84
N ASP A 196 3.02 -9.06 -14.51
CA ASP A 196 2.68 -7.98 -15.46
C ASP A 196 3.90 -7.11 -15.79
N ILE A 197 4.78 -6.88 -14.80
CA ILE A 197 5.99 -6.08 -14.96
C ILE A 197 7.08 -6.89 -15.65
N PHE A 198 7.24 -8.19 -15.41
CA PHE A 198 8.31 -9.00 -16.00
C PHE A 198 7.73 -10.20 -16.76
N PRO A 199 7.14 -9.97 -17.96
CA PRO A 199 6.61 -11.04 -18.81
C PRO A 199 7.71 -11.92 -19.42
#